data_AF-A0A183EGG0-F1
#
_entry.id   AF-A0A183EGG0-F1
#
_cell.length_a   1.000
_cell.length_b   1.000
_cell.length_c   1.000
_cell.angle_alpha   90.00
_cell.angle_beta   90.00
_cell.angle_gamma   90.00
#
_symmetry.space_group_name_H-M   'P 1'
#
loop_
_entity.id
_entity.type
_entity.pdbx_description
1 polymer ?
#
loop_
_entity_poly.entity_id
_entity_poly.type
_entity_poly.pdbx_seq_one_letter_code
_entity_poly.pdbx_strand_id
1 'polypeptide(L)'
;MDGTLGNSAAFPRICLNETSAVELFIRFMLGNRPCIIEASATAHWECRQQWVRTINGRSTIDTNFLIKHYGHMEVPLVKQCIDRVDDNEKCAAEGCAASTTNYSKVKMMDYIKDMEMDPRPKNIGYAKDWHFQQ
;
A
#
# COMPACT_ATOMS: atom_id res chain seq x y z
N MET A 1 -8.86 -20.64 -35.98
CA MET A 1 -8.03 -20.47 -34.77
C MET A 1 -8.30 -19.08 -34.26
N ASP A 2 -9.33 -18.93 -33.43
CA ASP A 2 -9.67 -17.65 -32.81
C ASP A 2 -8.83 -17.46 -31.56
N GLY A 3 -7.91 -16.50 -31.63
CA GLY A 3 -7.14 -16.02 -30.49
C GLY A 3 -7.90 -14.92 -29.78
N THR A 4 -8.69 -15.25 -28.75
CA THR A 4 -9.16 -14.27 -27.77
C THR A 4 -8.22 -14.26 -26.57
N LEU A 5 -7.12 -13.52 -26.72
CA LEU A 5 -6.26 -13.12 -25.62
C LEU A 5 -7.00 -12.09 -24.74
N GLY A 6 -7.40 -12.53 -23.54
CA GLY A 6 -7.29 -11.73 -22.33
C GLY A 6 -8.28 -10.56 -22.13
N ASN A 7 -9.58 -10.86 -21.99
CA ASN A 7 -10.43 -9.96 -21.21
C ASN A 7 -10.11 -10.20 -19.72
N SER A 8 -9.28 -9.35 -19.12
CA SER A 8 -9.09 -9.35 -17.66
C SER A 8 -10.43 -9.00 -17.02
N ALA A 9 -11.20 -10.01 -16.63
CA ALA A 9 -12.51 -9.82 -16.01
C ALA A 9 -12.34 -8.92 -14.77
N ALA A 10 -12.96 -7.74 -14.78
CA ALA A 10 -12.93 -6.84 -13.65
C ALA A 10 -13.55 -7.54 -12.43
N PHE A 11 -12.96 -7.36 -11.25
CA PHE A 11 -13.51 -7.93 -10.03
C PHE A 11 -14.92 -7.37 -9.77
N PRO A 12 -15.90 -8.21 -9.39
CA PRO A 12 -17.23 -7.74 -9.06
C PRO A 12 -17.18 -6.69 -7.94
N ARG A 13 -17.94 -5.61 -8.12
CA ARG A 13 -18.10 -4.56 -7.09
C ARG A 13 -19.36 -4.85 -6.27
N ILE A 14 -19.29 -4.61 -4.95
CA ILE A 14 -20.37 -4.93 -4.02
C ILE A 14 -20.70 -3.72 -3.15
N CYS A 15 -21.97 -3.32 -3.13
CA CYS A 15 -22.52 -2.36 -2.19
C CYS A 15 -22.98 -3.11 -0.93
N LEU A 16 -22.35 -2.86 0.23
CA LEU A 16 -22.71 -3.53 1.49
C LEU A 16 -24.09 -3.12 2.02
N ASN A 17 -24.61 -1.96 1.59
CA ASN A 17 -25.95 -1.52 1.97
C ASN A 17 -27.06 -2.31 1.28
N GLU A 18 -26.72 -2.99 0.17
CA GLU A 18 -27.65 -3.73 -0.67
C GLU A 18 -27.41 -5.24 -0.64
N THR A 19 -26.27 -5.67 -0.08
CA THR A 19 -25.85 -7.08 -0.07
C THR A 19 -25.79 -7.61 1.35
N SER A 20 -26.52 -8.68 1.63
CA SER A 20 -26.49 -9.32 2.95
C SER A 20 -25.15 -10.01 3.23
N ALA A 21 -24.80 -10.15 4.51
CA ALA A 21 -23.60 -10.88 4.92
C ALA A 21 -23.60 -12.35 4.46
N VAL A 22 -24.77 -13.00 4.48
CA VAL A 22 -24.93 -14.39 4.01
C VAL A 22 -24.68 -14.50 2.51
N GLU A 23 -25.19 -13.54 1.73
CA GLU A 23 -24.95 -13.51 0.29
C GLU A 23 -23.47 -13.28 -0.03
N LEU A 24 -22.81 -12.36 0.67
CA LEU A 24 -21.36 -12.16 0.59
C LEU A 24 -20.58 -13.45 0.87
N PHE A 25 -20.95 -14.13 1.94
CA PHE A 25 -20.31 -15.38 2.34
C PHE A 25 -20.44 -16.46 1.26
N ILE A 26 -21.66 -16.71 0.78
CA ILE A 26 -21.94 -17.75 -0.22
C ILE A 26 -21.27 -17.43 -1.56
N ARG A 27 -21.43 -16.19 -2.06
CA ARG A 27 -21.01 -15.81 -3.41
C ARG A 27 -19.50 -15.62 -3.54
N PHE A 28 -18.86 -15.12 -2.49
CA PHE A 28 -17.45 -14.70 -2.56
C PHE A 28 -16.56 -15.51 -1.62
N MET A 29 -16.93 -15.70 -0.36
CA MET A 29 -16.04 -16.37 0.60
C MET A 29 -15.98 -17.88 0.39
N LEU A 30 -17.13 -18.56 0.27
CA LEU A 30 -17.20 -20.02 0.09
C LEU A 30 -16.50 -20.47 -1.20
N GLY A 31 -16.64 -19.68 -2.26
CA GLY A 31 -16.01 -19.93 -3.56
C GLY A 31 -14.59 -19.39 -3.70
N ASN A 32 -14.02 -18.78 -2.65
CA ASN A 32 -12.74 -18.08 -2.67
C ASN A 32 -12.58 -17.11 -3.87
N ARG A 33 -13.61 -16.30 -4.11
CA ARG A 33 -13.69 -15.36 -5.25
C ARG A 33 -13.41 -13.93 -4.79
N PRO A 34 -12.51 -13.21 -5.48
CA PRO A 34 -12.22 -11.81 -5.17
C PRO A 34 -13.40 -10.90 -5.53
N CYS A 35 -13.56 -9.84 -4.75
CA CYS A 35 -14.50 -8.75 -5.01
C CYS A 35 -13.93 -7.42 -4.51
N ILE A 36 -14.51 -6.32 -4.99
CA ILE A 36 -14.22 -4.97 -4.53
C ILE A 36 -15.43 -4.47 -3.75
N ILE A 37 -15.26 -4.18 -2.47
CA ILE A 37 -16.30 -3.49 -1.70
C ILE A 37 -16.31 -2.01 -2.11
N GLU A 38 -17.51 -1.47 -2.33
CA GLU A 38 -17.66 -0.08 -2.72
C GLU A 38 -17.19 0.89 -1.64
N ALA A 39 -16.72 2.06 -2.09
CA ALA A 39 -16.21 3.11 -1.19
C ALA A 39 -17.31 3.65 -0.25
N SER A 40 -18.59 3.43 -0.52
CA SER A 40 -19.69 3.78 0.39
C SER A 40 -19.55 3.07 1.75
N ALA A 41 -19.03 1.85 1.77
CA ALA A 41 -18.85 1.04 2.99
C ALA A 41 -17.96 1.72 4.04
N THR A 42 -16.96 2.48 3.60
CA THR A 42 -16.02 3.17 4.49
C THR A 42 -16.26 4.67 4.56
N ALA A 43 -17.35 5.19 3.97
CA ALA A 43 -17.57 6.64 3.80
C ALA A 43 -17.56 7.43 5.12
N HIS A 44 -17.97 6.78 6.21
CA HIS A 44 -18.04 7.36 7.56
C HIS A 44 -16.77 7.11 8.39
N TRP A 45 -15.75 6.43 7.87
CA TRP A 45 -14.52 6.20 8.60
C TRP A 45 -13.75 7.50 8.78
N GLU A 46 -13.39 7.81 10.03
CA GLU A 46 -12.69 9.05 10.39
C GLU A 46 -11.38 9.24 9.61
N CYS A 47 -10.65 8.15 9.34
CA CYS A 47 -9.39 8.20 8.59
C CYS A 47 -9.56 8.81 7.17
N ARG A 48 -10.74 8.69 6.55
CA ARG A 48 -11.02 9.32 5.25
C ARG A 48 -11.15 10.84 5.30
N GLN A 49 -11.37 11.39 6.50
CA GLN A 49 -11.47 12.82 6.74
C GLN A 49 -10.21 13.38 7.41
N GLN A 50 -9.54 12.56 8.24
CA GLN A 50 -8.40 12.97 9.05
C GLN A 50 -7.06 12.76 8.36
N TRP A 51 -6.87 11.62 7.67
CA TRP A 51 -5.58 11.27 7.06
C TRP A 51 -5.42 11.82 5.65
N VAL A 52 -6.49 12.43 5.11
CA VAL A 52 -6.55 12.95 3.76
C VAL A 52 -7.07 14.38 3.81
N ARG A 53 -6.41 15.27 3.06
CA ARG A 53 -6.81 16.66 2.87
C ARG A 53 -7.12 16.92 1.40
N THR A 54 -8.22 17.62 1.14
CA THR A 54 -8.57 18.07 -0.21
C THR A 54 -8.04 19.48 -0.44
N ILE A 55 -7.15 19.63 -1.42
CA ILE A 55 -6.58 20.91 -1.84
C ILE A 55 -6.89 21.07 -3.33
N ASN A 56 -7.59 22.15 -3.71
CA ASN A 56 -7.97 22.43 -5.11
C ASN A 56 -8.69 21.25 -5.80
N GLY A 57 -9.59 20.58 -5.07
CA GLY A 57 -10.34 19.42 -5.57
C GLY A 57 -9.54 18.11 -5.68
N ARG A 58 -8.26 18.10 -5.28
CA ARG A 58 -7.43 16.89 -5.24
C ARG A 58 -7.22 16.43 -3.81
N SER A 59 -7.45 15.14 -3.56
CA SER A 59 -7.16 14.49 -2.29
C SER A 59 -5.67 14.18 -2.18
N THR A 60 -5.07 14.56 -1.06
CA THR A 60 -3.65 14.35 -0.73
C THR A 60 -3.55 13.84 0.70
N ILE A 61 -2.47 13.14 1.05
CA ILE A 61 -2.26 12.67 2.42
C ILE A 61 -2.02 13.88 3.33
N ASP A 62 -2.72 13.94 4.47
CA ASP A 62 -2.47 14.98 5.48
C ASP A 62 -1.28 14.57 6.37
N THR A 63 -0.07 14.83 5.89
CA THR A 63 1.17 14.49 6.60
C THR A 63 1.27 15.19 7.96
N ASN A 64 0.71 16.40 8.09
CA ASN A 64 0.68 17.14 9.36
C ASN A 64 -0.16 16.41 10.42
N PHE A 65 -1.34 15.91 10.04
CA PHE A 65 -2.17 15.11 10.94
C PHE A 65 -1.41 13.85 11.39
N LEU A 66 -0.83 13.11 10.43
CA LEU A 66 -0.11 11.88 10.73
C LEU A 66 1.11 12.11 11.64
N ILE A 67 1.90 13.16 11.40
CA ILE A 67 3.04 13.52 12.24
C ILE A 67 2.57 13.88 13.65
N LYS A 68 1.52 14.72 13.77
CA LYS A 68 1.01 15.18 15.07
C LYS A 68 0.52 14.03 15.94
N HIS A 69 -0.23 13.08 15.36
CA HIS A 69 -0.89 12.02 16.12
C HIS A 69 -0.06 10.74 16.24
N TYR A 70 0.71 10.40 15.21
CA TYR A 70 1.43 9.12 15.11
C TYR A 70 2.93 9.26 14.86
N GLY A 71 3.45 10.48 14.71
CA GLY A 71 4.85 10.73 14.35
C GLY A 71 5.88 10.14 15.31
N HIS A 72 5.52 9.97 16.57
CA HIS A 72 6.37 9.38 17.61
C HIS A 72 6.44 7.85 17.56
N MET A 73 5.51 7.20 16.84
CA MET A 73 5.45 5.74 16.74
C MET A 73 6.62 5.22 15.90
N GLU A 74 7.22 4.12 16.35
CA GLU A 74 8.18 3.37 15.55
C GLU A 74 7.44 2.42 14.61
N VAL A 75 7.77 2.50 13.33
CA VAL A 75 7.19 1.67 12.29
C VAL A 75 8.27 0.80 11.64
N PRO A 76 7.98 -0.47 11.33
CA PRO A 76 8.85 -1.32 10.54
C PRO A 76 9.01 -0.76 9.12
N LEU A 77 10.25 -0.59 8.71
CA LEU A 77 10.65 -0.15 7.37
C LEU A 77 11.31 -1.32 6.65
N VAL A 78 10.76 -1.64 5.48
CA VAL A 78 11.28 -2.69 4.60
C VAL A 78 11.99 -2.03 3.43
N LYS A 79 13.30 -2.25 3.30
CA LYS A 79 14.07 -1.81 2.12
C LYS A 79 14.44 -3.03 1.30
N GLN A 80 13.93 -3.08 0.07
CA GLN A 80 14.36 -4.06 -0.91
C GLN A 80 15.58 -3.52 -1.64
N CYS A 81 16.74 -4.17 -1.47
CA CYS A 81 17.88 -3.96 -2.34
C CYS A 81 17.54 -4.55 -3.71
N ILE A 82 17.03 -3.71 -4.61
CA ILE A 82 16.92 -4.08 -6.01
C ILE A 82 18.30 -3.77 -6.61
N ASP A 83 19.14 -4.80 -6.70
CA ASP A 83 20.37 -4.70 -7.47
C ASP A 83 19.97 -4.26 -8.87
N ARG A 84 20.46 -3.09 -9.28
CA ARG A 84 20.35 -2.65 -10.66
C ARG A 84 21.19 -3.61 -11.48
N VAL A 85 20.54 -4.58 -12.10
CA VAL A 85 21.04 -5.13 -13.35
C VAL A 85 20.78 -4.03 -14.37
N ASP A 86 21.66 -3.04 -14.42
CA ASP A 86 21.78 -2.20 -15.61
C ASP A 86 22.27 -3.16 -16.72
N ASP A 87 21.54 -3.23 -17.83
CA ASP A 87 21.68 -4.22 -18.92
C ASP A 87 23.06 -4.23 -19.64
N ASN A 88 24.09 -3.56 -19.11
CA ASN A 88 25.41 -3.51 -19.76
C ASN A 88 26.66 -3.42 -18.87
N GLU A 89 26.58 -3.62 -17.56
CA GLU A 89 27.80 -3.78 -16.76
C GLU A 89 27.78 -5.09 -15.98
N LYS A 90 28.77 -5.92 -16.31
CA LYS A 90 29.11 -7.16 -15.63
C LYS A 90 29.09 -6.93 -14.12
N CYS A 91 28.23 -7.67 -13.41
CA CYS A 91 28.37 -7.89 -11.97
C CYS A 91 29.71 -8.59 -11.71
N ALA A 92 30.77 -7.80 -11.56
CA ALA A 92 32.10 -8.26 -11.25
C ALA A 92 32.42 -7.89 -9.80
N ALA A 93 31.89 -8.67 -8.86
CA ALA A 93 32.55 -8.97 -7.59
C ALA A 93 31.79 -10.09 -6.89
N GLU A 94 32.55 -11.09 -6.47
CA GLU A 94 32.15 -12.24 -5.66
C GLU A 94 31.26 -11.82 -4.49
N GLY A 95 30.04 -12.37 -4.41
CA GLY A 95 29.13 -12.11 -3.30
C GLY A 95 27.74 -11.60 -3.67
N CYS A 96 27.17 -11.99 -4.82
CA CYS A 96 25.76 -11.79 -5.14
C CYS A 96 24.86 -12.56 -4.16
N ALA A 97 24.70 -12.00 -2.96
CA ALA A 97 23.79 -12.49 -1.94
C ALA A 97 22.37 -12.16 -2.37
N ALA A 98 21.53 -13.19 -2.40
CA ALA A 98 20.09 -13.09 -2.65
C ALA A 98 19.47 -11.83 -2.06
N SER A 99 18.80 -11.00 -2.88
CA SER A 99 17.82 -9.95 -2.51
C SER A 99 17.67 -9.79 -1.00
N THR A 100 18.61 -9.10 -0.35
CA THR A 100 18.61 -9.01 1.11
C THR A 100 17.56 -7.98 1.50
N THR A 101 16.38 -8.47 1.89
CA THR A 101 15.34 -7.61 2.47
C THR A 101 15.82 -7.14 3.83
N ASN A 102 16.17 -5.85 3.93
CA ASN A 102 16.58 -5.27 5.19
C ASN A 102 15.35 -4.74 5.94
N TYR A 103 15.19 -5.19 7.18
CA TYR A 103 14.16 -4.72 8.10
C TYR A 103 14.80 -3.82 9.15
N SER A 104 14.30 -2.60 9.27
CA SER A 104 14.66 -1.67 10.34
C SER A 104 13.40 -1.08 10.97
N LYS A 105 13.56 -0.36 12.07
CA LYS A 105 12.49 0.49 12.62
C LYS A 105 12.86 1.95 12.41
N VAL A 106 11.87 2.78 12.15
CA VAL A 106 12.02 4.23 11.99
C VAL A 106 10.83 4.93 12.65
N LYS A 107 10.99 6.15 13.15
CA LYS A 107 9.83 6.91 13.60
C LYS A 107 9.00 7.34 12.40
N MET A 108 7.67 7.28 12.52
CA MET A 108 6.77 7.68 11.44
C MET A 108 7.04 9.11 10.97
N MET A 109 7.38 10.03 11.88
CA MET A 109 7.74 11.41 11.51
C MET A 109 9.00 11.46 10.63
N ASP A 110 10.02 10.67 10.93
CA ASP A 110 11.28 10.68 10.17
C ASP A 110 11.06 10.06 8.79
N TYR A 111 10.26 8.98 8.71
CA TYR A 111 9.85 8.39 7.44
C TYR A 111 9.07 9.37 6.55
N ILE A 112 8.11 10.11 7.10
CA ILE A 112 7.35 11.11 6.33
C ILE A 112 8.26 12.23 5.83
N LYS A 113 9.20 12.72 6.65
CA LYS A 113 10.17 13.74 6.24
C LYS A 113 11.05 13.24 5.09
N ASP A 114 11.53 11.99 5.18
CA ASP A 114 12.33 11.38 4.12
C ASP A 114 11.53 11.30 2.80
N MET A 115 10.22 10.98 2.87
CA MET A 115 9.31 10.98 1.71
C MET A 115 9.08 12.35 1.09
N GLU A 116 9.08 13.42 1.89
CA GLU A 116 8.90 14.79 1.40
C GLU A 116 10.20 15.37 0.82
N MET A 117 11.37 14.92 1.30
CA MET A 117 12.68 15.43 0.88
C MET A 117 13.27 14.73 -0.36
N ASP A 118 12.92 13.47 -0.64
CA ASP A 118 13.51 12.71 -1.75
C ASP A 118 12.69 12.81 -3.05
N PRO A 119 13.22 13.43 -4.12
CA PRO A 119 12.55 13.50 -5.42
C PRO A 119 12.50 12.15 -6.15
N ARG A 120 13.18 11.11 -5.63
CA ARG A 120 13.25 9.75 -6.19
C ARG A 120 12.94 8.71 -5.11
N PRO A 121 11.66 8.48 -4.79
CA PRO A 121 11.21 7.68 -3.65
C PRO A 121 11.61 6.19 -3.66
N LYS A 122 12.38 5.73 -4.66
CA LYS A 122 12.78 4.31 -4.84
C LYS A 122 13.67 3.78 -3.71
N ASN A 123 14.31 4.65 -2.91
CA ASN A 123 15.26 4.24 -1.87
C ASN A 123 14.75 4.37 -0.43
N ILE A 124 13.54 4.91 -0.24
CA ILE A 124 13.00 5.21 1.09
C ILE A 124 12.56 3.92 1.79
N GLY A 125 12.15 2.90 1.04
CA GLY A 125 11.58 1.67 1.56
C GLY A 125 10.06 1.79 1.77
N TYR A 126 9.46 0.72 2.29
CA TYR A 126 8.02 0.65 2.54
C TYR A 126 7.77 0.47 4.04
N ALA A 127 7.09 1.46 4.66
CA ALA A 127 6.60 1.33 6.02
C ALA A 127 5.45 0.33 6.05
N LYS A 128 5.68 -0.86 6.59
CA LYS A 128 4.72 -1.97 6.59
C LYS A 128 4.45 -2.46 8.00
N ASP A 129 3.44 -1.93 8.65
CA ASP A 129 2.93 -2.53 9.89
C ASP A 129 1.49 -3.02 9.71
N TRP A 130 1.26 -4.28 10.07
CA TRP A 130 -0.06 -4.91 10.07
C TRP A 130 -0.70 -4.85 11.46
N HIS A 131 0.02 -4.38 12.49
CA HIS A 131 -0.39 -4.45 13.89
C HIS A 131 -0.32 -3.10 14.60
N PHE A 132 -0.68 -1.98 13.93
CA PHE A 132 -0.94 -0.73 14.64
C PHE A 132 -2.08 -0.94 15.66
N GLN A 133 -1.71 -1.27 16.88
CA GLN A 133 -2.59 -1.37 18.04
C GLN A 133 -2.08 -0.34 19.03
N GLN A 134 -2.94 0.63 19.36
CA GLN A 134 -2.76 1.47 20.55
C GLN A 134 -3.38 0.77 21.75
#